data_AF-A0A976CWY4-F1
#
_entry.id   AF-A0A976CWY4-F1
#
_cell.length_a   1.000
_cell.length_b   1.000
_cell.length_c   1.000
_cell.angle_alpha   90.00
_cell.angle_beta   90.00
_cell.angle_gamma   90.00
#
_symmetry.space_group_name_H-M   'P 1'
#
loop_
_entity.id
_entity.type
_entity.pdbx_description
1 polymer ?
#
loop_
_entity_poly.entity_id
_entity_poly.type
_entity_poly.pdbx_seq_one_letter_code
_entity_poly.pdbx_strand_id
1 'polypeptide(L)'
;MKRPSSANASSILLAKSILSDRSVRRKWLGSFALILVLGFAAGTSVLSAWLSHSIWRFFLYWMALLGWALLVIVFALYDALCAVREERERMK
;
A
#
# COMPACT_ATOMS: atom_id res chain seq x y z
N MET A 1 -13.32 -27.20 11.10
CA MET A 1 -12.11 -26.43 10.71
C MET A 1 -11.87 -26.65 9.22
N LYS A 2 -12.24 -25.71 8.33
CA LYS A 2 -12.08 -25.86 6.87
C LYS A 2 -10.59 -25.71 6.52
N ARG A 3 -9.97 -26.73 5.90
CA ARG A 3 -8.61 -26.64 5.37
C ARG A 3 -8.57 -25.55 4.29
N PRO A 4 -7.63 -24.60 4.32
CA PRO A 4 -7.49 -23.63 3.24
C PRO A 4 -7.13 -24.36 1.94
N SER A 5 -7.82 -23.99 0.85
CA SER A 5 -7.45 -24.36 -0.52
C SER A 5 -5.96 -24.09 -0.77
N SER A 6 -5.26 -24.97 -1.50
CA SER A 6 -3.81 -24.89 -1.76
C SER A 6 -3.38 -23.54 -2.38
N ALA A 7 -4.26 -22.87 -3.11
CA ALA A 7 -4.04 -21.52 -3.63
C ALA A 7 -3.94 -20.45 -2.50
N ASN A 8 -4.74 -20.60 -1.45
CA ASN A 8 -4.75 -19.68 -0.30
C ASN A 8 -3.56 -19.92 0.63
N ALA A 9 -3.09 -21.17 0.73
CA ALA A 9 -1.91 -21.50 1.53
C ALA A 9 -0.66 -20.81 0.96
N SER A 10 -0.50 -20.80 -0.37
CA SER A 10 0.62 -20.17 -1.06
C SER A 10 0.59 -18.64 -0.96
N SER A 11 -0.58 -18.01 -1.12
CA SER A 11 -0.71 -16.55 -0.99
C SER A 11 -0.48 -16.07 0.44
N ILE A 12 -0.93 -16.83 1.45
CA ILE A 12 -0.65 -16.54 2.86
C ILE A 12 0.85 -16.69 3.17
N LEU A 13 1.52 -17.73 2.63
CA LEU A 13 2.96 -17.92 2.80
C LEU A 13 3.79 -16.79 2.15
N LEU A 14 3.40 -16.37 0.94
CA LEU A 14 4.04 -15.25 0.24
C LEU A 14 3.78 -13.91 0.93
N ALA A 15 2.55 -13.68 1.40
CA ALA A 15 2.24 -12.50 2.21
C ALA A 15 3.10 -12.50 3.48
N LYS A 16 3.21 -13.64 4.16
CA LYS A 16 3.99 -13.78 5.40
C LYS A 16 5.49 -13.61 5.19
N SER A 17 6.06 -14.07 4.07
CA SER A 17 7.49 -13.87 3.75
C SER A 17 7.79 -12.42 3.34
N ILE A 18 6.91 -11.78 2.58
CA ILE A 18 7.00 -10.35 2.25
C ILE A 18 6.87 -9.48 3.51
N LEU A 19 5.99 -9.87 4.44
CA LEU A 19 5.73 -9.14 5.69
C LEU A 19 6.79 -9.39 6.77
N SER A 20 7.59 -10.46 6.72
CA SER A 20 8.60 -10.72 7.76
C SER A 20 9.90 -9.95 7.52
N ASP A 21 10.26 -9.67 6.27
CA ASP A 21 11.51 -8.98 5.97
C ASP A 21 11.33 -7.45 5.96
N ARG A 22 12.00 -6.78 6.91
CA ARG A 22 12.01 -5.32 7.06
C ARG A 22 12.45 -4.60 5.79
N SER A 23 13.42 -5.15 5.05
CA SER A 23 13.94 -4.55 3.82
C SER A 23 12.89 -4.59 2.70
N VAL A 24 12.19 -5.72 2.59
CA VAL A 24 11.15 -5.95 1.58
C VAL A 24 9.92 -5.09 1.88
N ARG A 25 9.45 -5.04 3.13
CA ARG A 25 8.35 -4.15 3.55
C ARG A 25 8.62 -2.69 3.21
N ARG A 26 9.81 -2.17 3.54
CA ARG A 26 10.18 -0.78 3.24
C ARG A 26 10.29 -0.51 1.74
N LYS A 27 10.78 -1.47 0.96
CA LYS A 27 10.80 -1.37 -0.51
C LYS A 27 9.39 -1.25 -1.07
N TRP A 28 8.47 -2.09 -0.62
CA TRP A 28 7.06 -2.03 -1.04
C TRP A 28 6.38 -0.74 -0.60
N LEU A 29 6.59 -0.30 0.64
CA LEU A 29 6.07 0.96 1.13
C LEU A 29 6.57 2.14 0.29
N GLY A 30 7.87 2.16 -0.04
CA GLY A 30 8.47 3.16 -0.91
C GLY A 30 7.86 3.15 -2.31
N SER A 31 7.70 1.97 -2.92
CA SER A 31 7.05 1.82 -4.24
C SER A 31 5.60 2.31 -4.22
N PHE A 32 4.82 1.97 -3.20
CA PHE A 32 3.42 2.41 -3.11
C PHE A 32 3.30 3.92 -2.87
N ALA A 33 4.19 4.50 -2.06
CA ALA A 33 4.27 5.94 -1.88
C ALA A 33 4.69 6.65 -3.17
N LEU A 34 5.63 6.09 -3.94
CA LEU A 34 6.02 6.63 -5.24
C LEU A 34 4.85 6.64 -6.23
N ILE A 35 4.08 5.54 -6.29
CA ILE A 35 2.85 5.47 -7.11
C ILE A 35 1.86 6.56 -6.68
N LEU A 36 1.71 6.79 -5.38
CA LEU A 36 0.82 7.84 -4.87
C LEU A 36 1.26 9.23 -5.34
N VAL A 37 2.55 9.54 -5.23
CA VAL A 37 3.12 10.84 -5.65
C VAL A 37 2.99 11.02 -7.16
N LEU A 38 3.31 10.00 -7.95
CA LEU A 38 3.18 10.04 -9.40
C LEU A 38 1.71 10.18 -9.83
N GLY A 39 0.80 9.48 -9.16
CA GLY A 39 -0.64 9.63 -9.36
C GLY A 39 -1.08 11.07 -9.09
N PHE A 40 -0.70 11.63 -7.93
CA PHE A 40 -1.05 13.02 -7.61
C PHE A 40 -0.51 14.02 -8.64
N ALA A 41 0.76 13.87 -9.05
CA ALA A 41 1.36 14.71 -10.07
C ALA A 41 0.65 14.57 -11.42
N ALA A 42 0.30 13.35 -11.83
CA ALA A 42 -0.43 13.11 -13.07
C ALA A 42 -1.82 13.75 -13.05
N GLY A 43 -2.58 13.57 -11.96
CA GLY A 43 -3.93 14.12 -11.80
C GLY A 43 -3.98 15.66 -11.82
N THR A 44 -2.91 16.30 -11.34
CA THR A 44 -2.79 17.77 -11.31
C THR A 44 -2.19 18.36 -12.59
N SER A 45 -1.48 17.56 -13.40
CA SER A 45 -0.83 18.02 -14.63
C SER A 45 -1.50 17.43 -15.87
N VAL A 46 -0.97 16.30 -16.38
CA VAL A 46 -1.32 15.69 -17.67
C VAL A 46 -2.79 15.24 -17.73
N LEU A 47 -3.34 14.75 -16.62
CA LEU A 47 -4.72 14.27 -16.56
C LEU A 47 -5.74 15.40 -16.26
N SER A 48 -5.30 16.60 -15.91
CA SER A 48 -6.18 17.69 -15.45
C SER A 48 -7.29 18.01 -16.47
N ALA A 49 -6.92 18.13 -17.75
CA ALA A 49 -7.87 18.40 -18.82
C ALA A 49 -8.87 17.24 -19.04
N TRP A 50 -8.43 15.99 -18.89
CA TRP A 50 -9.33 14.84 -19.04
C TRP A 50 -10.30 14.71 -17.86
N LEU A 51 -9.84 15.04 -16.65
CA LEU A 51 -10.61 15.03 -15.41
C LEU A 51 -11.69 16.14 -15.42
N SER A 52 -11.42 17.30 -16.00
CA SER A 52 -12.37 18.42 -16.03
C SER A 52 -13.59 18.18 -16.93
N HIS A 53 -13.50 17.25 -17.89
CA HIS A 53 -14.61 16.94 -18.80
C HIS A 53 -15.81 16.27 -18.12
N SER A 54 -15.65 15.70 -16.93
CA SER A 54 -16.75 15.04 -16.22
C SER A 54 -16.52 14.99 -14.72
N ILE A 55 -17.51 15.46 -13.97
CA ILE A 55 -17.49 15.42 -12.50
C ILE A 55 -17.30 14.00 -11.95
N TRP A 56 -17.83 12.98 -12.63
CA TRP A 56 -17.66 11.58 -12.23
C TRP A 56 -16.23 11.08 -12.41
N ARG A 57 -15.54 11.49 -13.49
CA ARG A 57 -14.12 11.14 -13.70
C ARG A 57 -13.24 11.77 -12.64
N PHE A 58 -13.51 13.04 -12.33
CA PHE A 58 -12.85 13.74 -11.23
C PHE A 58 -13.03 12.99 -9.91
N PHE A 59 -14.27 12.73 -9.51
CA PHE A 59 -14.56 12.05 -8.26
C PHE A 59 -13.94 10.65 -8.18
N LEU A 60 -14.14 9.81 -9.21
CA LEU A 60 -13.62 8.44 -9.20
C LEU A 60 -12.09 8.41 -9.10
N TYR A 61 -11.41 9.28 -9.83
CA TYR A 61 -9.95 9.36 -9.81
C TYR A 61 -9.42 9.77 -8.44
N TRP A 62 -9.95 10.86 -7.87
CA TRP A 62 -9.50 11.35 -6.57
C TRP A 62 -9.89 10.42 -5.42
N MET A 63 -11.04 9.76 -5.50
CA MET A 63 -11.43 8.74 -4.51
C MET A 63 -10.55 7.50 -4.59
N ALA A 64 -10.17 7.05 -5.79
CA ALA A 64 -9.21 5.97 -5.94
C ALA A 64 -7.84 6.36 -5.36
N LEU A 65 -7.37 7.59 -5.62
CA LEU A 65 -6.10 8.09 -5.11
C LEU A 65 -6.12 8.25 -3.58
N LEU A 66 -7.24 8.72 -3.02
CA LEU A 66 -7.47 8.78 -1.57
C LEU A 66 -7.45 7.38 -0.96
N GLY A 67 -8.15 6.42 -1.56
CA GLY A 67 -8.15 5.02 -1.11
C GLY A 67 -6.74 4.42 -1.12
N TRP A 68 -5.96 4.69 -2.16
CA TRP A 68 -4.56 4.28 -2.24
C TRP A 68 -3.71 4.94 -1.15
N ALA A 69 -3.89 6.23 -0.89
CA ALA A 69 -3.19 6.94 0.18
C ALA A 69 -3.49 6.33 1.56
N LEU A 70 -4.77 6.02 1.85
CA LEU A 70 -5.16 5.36 3.09
C LEU A 70 -4.51 3.99 3.23
N LEU A 71 -4.44 3.20 2.14
CA LEU A 71 -3.75 1.92 2.13
C LEU A 71 -2.26 2.07 2.46
N VAL A 72 -1.59 3.04 1.84
CA VAL A 72 -0.17 3.36 2.13
C VAL A 72 0.02 3.71 3.60
N ILE A 73 -0.87 4.53 4.17
CA ILE A 73 -0.81 4.91 5.60
C ILE A 73 -0.97 3.68 6.50
N VAL A 74 -1.96 2.82 6.22
CA VAL A 74 -2.16 1.57 6.98
C VAL A 74 -0.92 0.68 6.91
N PHE A 75 -0.31 0.56 5.72
CA PHE A 75 0.90 -0.23 5.54
C PHE A 75 2.10 0.39 6.25
N ALA A 76 2.22 1.72 6.27
CA ALA A 76 3.25 2.42 7.02
C ALA A 76 3.11 2.23 8.53
N LEU A 77 1.88 2.29 9.06
CA LEU A 77 1.58 2.02 10.46
C LEU A 77 1.94 0.58 10.83
N TYR A 78 1.59 -0.38 9.98
CA TYR A 78 1.98 -1.78 10.17
C TYR A 78 3.51 -1.94 10.19
N ASP A 79 4.22 -1.33 9.24
CA ASP A 79 5.69 -1.34 9.19
C ASP A 79 6.31 -0.77 10.48
N ALA A 80 5.79 0.35 10.96
CA ALA A 80 6.24 0.98 12.19
C ALA A 80 6.00 0.10 13.43
N LEU A 81 4.82 -0.52 13.55
CA LEU A 81 4.51 -1.44 14.65
C LEU A 81 5.41 -2.68 14.64
N CYS A 82 5.66 -3.26 13.47
CA CYS A 82 6.61 -4.37 13.32
C CYS A 82 8.03 -3.95 13.70
N ALA A 83 8.49 -2.77 13.28
CA ALA A 83 9.79 -2.24 13.68
C ALA A 83 9.90 -2.05 15.20
N VAL A 84 8.88 -1.48 15.86
CA VAL A 84 8.85 -1.34 17.32
C VAL A 84 8.91 -2.69 18.03
N ARG A 85 8.23 -3.70 17.49
CA ARG A 85 8.28 -5.07 18.03
C ARG A 85 9.68 -5.67 17.89
N GLU A 86 10.32 -5.54 16.73
CA GLU A 86 11.69 -6.02 16.50
C GLU A 86 12.68 -5.39 17.49
N GLU A 87 12.60 -4.08 17.72
CA GLU A 87 13.49 -3.41 18.69
C GLU A 87 13.18 -3.81 20.14
N ARG A 88 11.91 -4.07 20.50
CA ARG A 88 11.54 -4.61 21.82
C ARG A 88 12.09 -6.02 22.06
N GLU A 89 12.10 -6.87 21.03
CA GLU A 89 12.64 -8.23 21.11
C GLU A 89 14.18 -8.22 21.25
N ARG A 90 14.88 -7.21 20.71
CA ARG A 90 16.34 -7.04 20.87
C ARG A 90 16.78 -6.53 22.24
N MET A 91 15.91 -5.80 22.94
CA MET A 91 16.19 -5.24 24.27
C MET A 91 15.86 -6.20 25.42
N LYS A 92 15.26 -7.36 25.12
CA LYS A 92 15.05 -8.46 26.06
C LYS A 92 16.20 -9.46 25.97
#